data_AF-A0A928V548-F1
#
_entry.id   AF-A0A928V548-F1
#
_cell.length_a   1.000
_cell.length_b   1.000
_cell.length_c   1.000
_cell.angle_alpha   90.00
_cell.angle_beta   90.00
_cell.angle_gamma   90.00
#
_symmetry.space_group_name_H-M   'P 1'
#
loop_
_entity.id
_entity.type
_entity.pdbx_description
1 polymer ?
#
loop_
_entity_poly.entity_id
_entity_poly.type
_entity_poly.pdbx_seq_one_letter_code
_entity_poly.pdbx_strand_id
1 'polypeptide(L)'
;MKQRFMALDVMRGLTLLLMILVNTPGSWSYVYAPLLHADWHGATPTDYVFPFFLFMVGAAMVFSGRSLRDLTFTQQFSKIFRRSLLIFLIGLFLNAFPFSVALQELRIPGVLQRIALAYFFAIWIVLYLPLTGRLIAALVLLLGYWLILQLSADPYSLEHSVVRQIDLLLLGENHVWRGKGIAFDPEGILSTLPSIVQVLIGFEITRYLVAAENKNHAQKMLLVAGVAMVAIGLIWHPFFPINKYLWTSSFVLLTSGVAVIVLLALIRLENIAAFRGVLHALTLPGKNPLFIYALSILWAKTMYLIPVGGQSFYQWLFAQLSLVFSPLNASLCFALLNVALMWLVAWWLDRKKIIIAL
;
A
#
# COMPACT_ATOMS: atom_id res chain seq x y z
N MET A 1 24.50 10.26 -12.83
CA MET A 1 23.89 8.98 -12.41
C MET A 1 22.89 9.26 -11.28
N LYS A 2 21.61 8.88 -11.43
CA LYS A 2 20.64 8.94 -10.32
C LYS A 2 21.14 8.00 -9.22
N GLN A 3 21.53 8.54 -8.07
CA GLN A 3 21.93 7.76 -6.91
C GLN A 3 20.72 6.93 -6.46
N ARG A 4 20.71 5.63 -6.78
CA ARG A 4 19.62 4.72 -6.40
C ARG A 4 19.75 4.41 -4.91
N PHE A 5 18.68 4.68 -4.17
CA PHE A 5 18.63 4.40 -2.74
C PHE A 5 18.19 2.94 -2.53
N MET A 6 19.16 2.04 -2.37
CA MET A 6 18.92 0.59 -2.35
C MET A 6 17.87 0.19 -1.31
N ALA A 7 17.91 0.78 -0.11
CA ALA A 7 17.00 0.38 0.97
C ALA A 7 15.53 0.67 0.64
N LEU A 8 15.28 1.70 -0.17
CA LEU A 8 13.94 2.01 -0.68
C LEU A 8 13.50 0.98 -1.73
N ASP A 9 14.39 0.56 -2.62
CA ASP A 9 14.07 -0.51 -3.58
C ASP A 9 13.83 -1.85 -2.86
N VAL A 10 14.61 -2.17 -1.83
CA VAL A 10 14.40 -3.34 -0.94
C VAL A 10 13.04 -3.25 -0.24
N MET A 11 12.74 -2.13 0.42
CA MET A 11 11.49 -1.96 1.14
C MET A 11 10.28 -2.10 0.20
N ARG A 12 10.38 -1.55 -1.02
CA ARG A 12 9.34 -1.69 -2.04
C ARG A 12 9.12 -3.16 -2.44
N GLY A 13 10.21 -3.88 -2.72
CA GLY A 13 10.13 -5.28 -3.12
C GLY A 13 9.64 -6.18 -1.99
N LEU A 14 10.12 -5.98 -0.76
CA LEU A 14 9.61 -6.69 0.43
C LEU A 14 8.11 -6.47 0.61
N THR A 15 7.66 -5.22 0.57
CA THR A 15 6.23 -4.88 0.73
C THR A 15 5.38 -5.52 -0.38
N LEU A 16 5.90 -5.59 -1.61
CA LEU A 16 5.22 -6.25 -2.73
C LEU A 16 5.09 -7.76 -2.55
N LEU A 17 6.16 -8.43 -2.13
CA LEU A 17 6.12 -9.87 -1.88
C LEU A 17 5.18 -10.19 -0.71
N LEU A 18 5.19 -9.38 0.36
CA LEU A 18 4.25 -9.52 1.48
C LEU A 18 2.81 -9.31 1.04
N MET A 19 2.54 -8.33 0.18
CA MET A 19 1.20 -8.10 -0.37
C MET A 19 0.70 -9.29 -1.18
N ILE A 20 1.56 -9.92 -1.98
CA ILE A 20 1.21 -11.13 -2.72
C ILE A 20 0.92 -12.26 -1.72
N LEU A 21 1.81 -12.46 -0.74
CA LEU A 21 1.68 -13.52 0.27
C LEU A 21 0.32 -13.49 0.98
N VAL A 22 -0.14 -12.31 1.39
CA VAL A 22 -1.36 -12.16 2.19
C VAL A 22 -2.64 -12.09 1.35
N ASN A 23 -2.53 -11.77 0.05
CA ASN A 23 -3.69 -11.65 -0.83
C ASN A 23 -4.02 -12.95 -1.60
N THR A 24 -3.12 -13.93 -1.59
CA THR A 24 -3.28 -15.20 -2.32
C THR A 24 -3.14 -16.44 -1.42
N PRO A 25 -3.90 -16.57 -0.31
CA PRO A 25 -3.88 -17.79 0.49
C PRO A 25 -4.54 -18.95 -0.29
N GLY A 26 -4.03 -20.18 -0.15
CA GLY A 26 -4.67 -21.34 -0.79
C GLY A 26 -6.13 -21.54 -0.35
N SER A 27 -6.45 -21.16 0.88
CA SER A 27 -7.82 -21.06 1.39
C SER A 27 -7.94 -19.95 2.43
N TRP A 28 -9.01 -19.15 2.34
CA TRP A 28 -9.35 -18.12 3.34
C TRP A 28 -9.76 -18.71 4.70
N SER A 29 -10.17 -19.98 4.74
CA SER A 29 -10.51 -20.68 5.99
C SER A 29 -9.27 -21.16 6.75
N TYR A 30 -8.12 -21.25 6.09
CA TYR A 30 -6.88 -21.77 6.67
C TYR A 30 -5.76 -20.76 6.44
N VAL A 31 -5.69 -19.74 7.28
CA VAL A 31 -4.67 -18.69 7.21
C VAL A 31 -4.06 -18.49 8.60
N TYR A 32 -2.74 -18.39 8.68
CA TYR A 32 -2.06 -18.07 9.92
C TYR A 32 -2.47 -16.67 10.41
N ALA A 33 -2.76 -16.53 11.70
CA ALA A 33 -3.25 -15.28 12.29
C ALA A 33 -2.40 -14.02 11.93
N PRO A 34 -1.04 -14.07 11.89
CA PRO A 34 -0.25 -12.91 11.47
C PRO A 34 -0.43 -12.48 10.01
N LEU A 35 -0.99 -13.34 9.15
CA LEU A 35 -1.26 -13.08 7.74
C LEU A 35 -2.71 -12.62 7.49
N LEU A 36 -3.58 -12.69 8.50
CA LEU A 36 -4.93 -12.12 8.44
C LEU A 36 -4.91 -10.64 8.80
N HIS A 37 -5.90 -9.89 8.31
CA HIS A 37 -6.16 -8.53 8.75
C HIS A 37 -6.77 -8.53 10.15
N ALA A 38 -6.58 -7.45 10.91
CA ALA A 38 -7.40 -7.22 12.10
C ALA A 38 -8.90 -7.24 11.73
N ASP A 39 -9.76 -7.75 12.61
CA ASP A 39 -11.18 -7.88 12.30
C ASP A 39 -11.87 -6.53 12.08
N TRP A 40 -11.54 -5.53 12.90
CA TRP A 40 -12.04 -4.17 12.73
C TRP A 40 -11.07 -3.14 13.30
N HIS A 41 -10.86 -3.18 14.62
CA HIS A 41 -9.87 -2.38 15.32
C HIS A 41 -8.60 -3.18 15.59
N GLY A 42 -7.48 -2.47 15.69
CA GLY A 42 -6.14 -3.03 15.83
C GLY A 42 -5.37 -3.04 14.52
N ALA A 43 -4.20 -3.66 14.57
CA ALA A 43 -3.36 -3.89 13.40
C ALA A 43 -2.60 -5.20 13.57
N THR A 44 -2.62 -6.02 12.51
CA THR A 44 -1.75 -7.19 12.36
C THR A 44 -0.57 -6.85 11.44
N PRO A 45 0.45 -7.71 11.31
CA PRO A 45 1.54 -7.48 10.35
C PRO A 45 1.06 -7.21 8.92
N THR A 46 -0.04 -7.86 8.49
CA THR A 46 -0.68 -7.65 7.19
C THR A 46 -1.16 -6.22 6.97
N ASP A 47 -1.60 -5.54 8.03
CA ASP A 47 -2.16 -4.19 7.93
C ASP A 47 -1.11 -3.11 7.62
N TYR A 48 0.18 -3.40 7.83
CA TYR A 48 1.28 -2.47 7.53
C TYR A 48 1.65 -2.43 6.05
N VAL A 49 1.29 -3.46 5.27
CA VAL A 49 1.72 -3.62 3.88
C VAL A 49 1.26 -2.46 3.00
N PHE A 50 -0.03 -2.14 3.00
CA PHE A 50 -0.55 -1.08 2.13
C PHE A 50 -0.09 0.34 2.56
N PRO A 51 -0.08 0.72 3.85
CA PRO A 51 0.54 1.96 4.30
C PRO A 51 2.01 2.11 3.92
N PHE A 52 2.80 1.02 3.96
CA PHE A 52 4.19 1.05 3.51
C PHE A 52 4.29 1.38 2.02
N PHE A 53 3.38 0.88 1.18
CA PHE A 53 3.33 1.29 -0.22
C PHE A 53 3.11 2.80 -0.40
N LEU A 54 2.16 3.39 0.34
CA LEU A 54 1.90 4.82 0.27
C LEU A 54 3.10 5.65 0.75
N PHE A 55 3.73 5.23 1.84
CA PHE A 55 4.99 5.81 2.30
C PHE A 55 6.07 5.73 1.19
N MET A 56 6.20 4.59 0.53
CA MET A 56 7.16 4.38 -0.55
C MET A 56 6.87 5.20 -1.81
N VAL A 57 5.59 5.46 -2.12
CA VAL A 57 5.17 6.41 -3.17
C VAL A 57 5.69 7.81 -2.85
N GLY A 58 5.52 8.25 -1.60
CA GLY A 58 6.06 9.51 -1.09
C GLY A 58 7.58 9.59 -1.18
N ALA A 59 8.27 8.54 -0.75
CA ALA A 59 9.73 8.46 -0.83
C ALA A 59 10.24 8.58 -2.28
N ALA A 60 9.57 7.90 -3.23
CA ALA A 60 9.92 7.97 -4.65
C ALA A 60 9.71 9.37 -5.25
N MET A 61 8.75 10.16 -4.72
CA MET A 61 8.49 11.53 -5.17
C MET A 61 9.67 12.48 -4.95
N VAL A 62 10.58 12.22 -4.00
CA VAL A 62 11.79 13.03 -3.80
C VAL A 62 12.68 13.01 -5.05
N PHE A 63 12.74 11.87 -5.74
CA PHE A 63 13.59 11.68 -6.90
C PHE A 63 12.92 12.10 -8.22
N SER A 64 11.58 11.96 -8.32
CA SER A 64 10.83 12.38 -9.51
C SER A 64 10.38 13.85 -9.45
N GLY A 65 10.24 14.42 -8.26
CA GLY A 65 9.73 15.78 -8.06
C GLY A 65 10.67 16.87 -8.54
N ARG A 66 11.98 16.64 -8.54
CA ARG A 66 12.98 17.60 -9.07
C ARG A 66 12.70 17.93 -10.53
N SER A 67 12.49 16.91 -11.37
CA SER A 67 12.17 17.11 -12.79
C SER A 67 10.79 17.72 -13.07
N LEU A 68 9.92 17.83 -12.05
CA LEU A 68 8.63 18.49 -12.20
C LEU A 68 8.72 20.00 -11.90
N ARG A 69 9.64 20.42 -11.02
CA ARG A 69 9.77 21.84 -10.61
C ARG A 69 10.25 22.74 -11.74
N ASP A 70 11.01 22.19 -12.68
CA ASP A 70 11.54 22.94 -13.84
C ASP A 70 10.50 23.07 -14.98
N LEU A 71 9.29 22.51 -14.82
CA LEU A 71 8.24 22.51 -15.84
C LEU A 71 7.22 23.63 -15.59
N THR A 72 6.52 24.04 -16.65
CA THR A 72 5.37 24.95 -16.53
C THR A 72 4.19 24.27 -15.82
N PHE A 73 3.26 25.04 -15.26
CA PHE A 73 2.06 24.49 -14.59
C PHE A 73 1.31 23.50 -15.49
N THR A 74 1.09 23.83 -16.77
CA THR A 74 0.39 22.95 -17.72
C THR A 74 1.12 21.63 -17.94
N GLN A 75 2.46 21.67 -18.04
CA GLN A 75 3.28 20.47 -18.19
C GLN A 75 3.28 19.62 -16.91
N GLN A 76 3.33 20.26 -15.73
CA GLN A 76 3.19 19.58 -14.44
C GLN A 76 1.84 18.88 -14.34
N PHE A 77 0.75 19.62 -14.57
CA PHE A 77 -0.62 19.12 -14.53
C PHE A 77 -0.80 17.93 -15.47
N SER A 78 -0.43 18.07 -16.74
CA SER A 78 -0.56 16.99 -17.73
C SER A 78 0.18 15.72 -17.31
N LYS A 79 1.43 15.82 -16.84
CA LYS A 79 2.21 14.66 -16.38
C LYS A 79 1.62 14.01 -15.13
N ILE A 80 1.27 14.82 -14.13
CA ILE A 80 0.70 14.35 -12.85
C ILE A 80 -0.67 13.69 -13.09
N PHE A 81 -1.54 14.36 -13.84
CA PHE A 81 -2.87 13.88 -14.17
C PHE A 81 -2.80 12.59 -14.98
N ARG A 82 -1.99 12.53 -16.06
CA ARG A 82 -1.82 11.31 -16.87
C ARG A 82 -1.35 10.14 -16.01
N ARG A 83 -0.33 10.33 -15.17
CA ARG A 83 0.18 9.27 -14.29
C ARG A 83 -0.88 8.78 -13.30
N SER A 84 -1.59 9.70 -12.67
CA SER A 84 -2.66 9.38 -11.71
C SER A 84 -3.80 8.65 -12.40
N LEU A 85 -4.22 9.11 -13.58
CA LEU A 85 -5.25 8.49 -14.40
C LEU A 85 -4.85 7.09 -14.84
N LEU A 86 -3.61 6.87 -15.30
CA LEU A 86 -3.16 5.54 -15.70
C LEU A 86 -3.15 4.53 -14.54
N ILE A 87 -2.68 4.94 -13.35
CA ILE A 87 -2.72 4.09 -12.15
C ILE A 87 -4.19 3.75 -11.80
N PHE A 88 -5.07 4.75 -11.84
CA PHE A 88 -6.49 4.59 -11.55
C PHE A 88 -7.18 3.63 -12.55
N LEU A 89 -6.92 3.80 -13.85
CA LEU A 89 -7.47 2.94 -14.91
C LEU A 89 -6.94 1.51 -14.85
N ILE A 90 -5.67 1.31 -14.51
CA ILE A 90 -5.14 -0.04 -14.24
C ILE A 90 -5.87 -0.67 -13.06
N GLY A 91 -6.13 0.09 -11.99
CA GLY A 91 -6.95 -0.36 -10.86
C GLY A 91 -8.36 -0.80 -11.28
N LEU A 92 -9.05 0.02 -12.08
CA LEU A 92 -10.38 -0.30 -12.58
C LEU A 92 -10.36 -1.53 -13.50
N PHE A 93 -9.35 -1.65 -14.36
CA PHE A 93 -9.16 -2.84 -15.18
C PHE A 93 -8.98 -4.09 -14.33
N LEU A 94 -8.16 -4.03 -13.27
CA LEU A 94 -7.96 -5.16 -12.36
C LEU A 94 -9.24 -5.52 -11.58
N ASN A 95 -10.06 -4.53 -11.22
CA ASN A 95 -11.37 -4.77 -10.60
C ASN A 95 -12.32 -5.44 -11.60
N ALA A 96 -12.32 -4.98 -12.86
CA ALA A 96 -13.21 -5.47 -13.90
C ALA A 96 -12.85 -6.88 -14.38
N PHE A 97 -11.56 -7.22 -14.45
CA PHE A 97 -11.12 -8.56 -14.86
C PHE A 97 -11.74 -9.64 -13.94
N PRO A 98 -12.34 -10.72 -14.49
CA PRO A 98 -12.27 -11.22 -15.86
C PRO A 98 -13.43 -10.77 -16.78
N PHE A 99 -14.03 -9.60 -16.51
CA PHE A 99 -15.15 -9.01 -17.24
C PHE A 99 -16.46 -9.79 -17.12
N SER A 100 -16.65 -10.45 -15.98
CA SER A 100 -17.85 -11.23 -15.66
C SER A 100 -18.92 -10.44 -14.88
N VAL A 101 -18.64 -9.19 -14.50
CA VAL A 101 -19.52 -8.34 -13.69
C VAL A 101 -20.05 -7.20 -14.56
N ALA A 102 -21.35 -6.89 -14.43
CA ALA A 102 -21.95 -5.76 -15.13
C ALA A 102 -21.31 -4.43 -14.70
N LEU A 103 -21.21 -3.46 -15.61
CA LEU A 103 -20.57 -2.17 -15.30
C LEU A 103 -21.24 -1.43 -14.13
N GLN A 104 -22.55 -1.63 -13.95
CA GLN A 104 -23.35 -1.06 -12.86
C GLN A 104 -23.02 -1.67 -11.48
N GLU A 105 -22.32 -2.80 -11.44
CA GLU A 105 -21.92 -3.52 -10.22
C GLU A 105 -20.39 -3.54 -10.05
N LEU A 106 -19.67 -2.83 -10.93
CA LEU A 106 -18.22 -2.80 -10.88
C LEU A 106 -17.75 -1.99 -9.66
N ARG A 107 -17.02 -2.64 -8.76
CA ARG A 107 -16.33 -1.96 -7.65
C ARG A 107 -15.37 -0.88 -8.19
N ILE A 108 -15.59 0.37 -7.79
CA ILE A 108 -14.77 1.51 -8.22
C ILE A 108 -13.52 1.68 -7.33
N PRO A 109 -13.63 1.74 -5.98
CA PRO A 109 -12.46 1.94 -5.14
C PRO A 109 -11.55 0.71 -5.12
N GLY A 110 -10.31 0.94 -4.71
CA GLY A 110 -9.29 -0.08 -4.62
C GLY A 110 -7.93 0.49 -4.31
N VAL A 111 -6.96 -0.41 -4.10
CA VAL A 111 -5.60 -0.07 -3.69
C VAL A 111 -4.94 0.91 -4.67
N LEU A 112 -5.04 0.66 -5.98
CA LEU A 112 -4.42 1.53 -6.99
C LEU A 112 -5.13 2.88 -7.12
N GLN A 113 -6.46 2.89 -7.01
CA GLN A 113 -7.27 4.11 -7.05
C GLN A 113 -6.89 5.03 -5.88
N ARG A 114 -6.78 4.49 -4.66
CA ARG A 114 -6.28 5.25 -3.51
C ARG A 114 -4.85 5.73 -3.71
N ILE A 115 -3.94 4.90 -4.22
CA ILE A 115 -2.56 5.33 -4.53
C ILE A 115 -2.56 6.49 -5.52
N ALA A 116 -3.38 6.42 -6.58
CA ALA A 116 -3.49 7.45 -7.59
C ALA A 116 -3.95 8.79 -6.98
N LEU A 117 -5.03 8.77 -6.18
CA LEU A 117 -5.58 9.96 -5.53
C LEU A 117 -4.61 10.53 -4.48
N ALA A 118 -4.06 9.68 -3.61
CA ALA A 118 -3.11 10.10 -2.59
C ALA A 118 -1.85 10.73 -3.20
N TYR A 119 -1.30 10.12 -4.25
CA TYR A 119 -0.20 10.70 -5.03
C TYR A 119 -0.59 12.04 -5.64
N PHE A 120 -1.75 12.11 -6.33
CA PHE A 120 -2.22 13.30 -7.01
C PHE A 120 -2.30 14.51 -6.07
N PHE A 121 -2.92 14.38 -4.90
CA PHE A 121 -3.00 15.49 -3.96
C PHE A 121 -1.67 15.78 -3.24
N ALA A 122 -0.93 14.74 -2.85
CA ALA A 122 0.35 14.92 -2.16
C ALA A 122 1.38 15.66 -3.03
N ILE A 123 1.43 15.39 -4.34
CA ILE A 123 2.41 16.05 -5.22
C ILE A 123 2.15 17.55 -5.35
N TRP A 124 0.89 18.00 -5.40
CA TRP A 124 0.56 19.43 -5.41
C TRP A 124 0.98 20.11 -4.10
N ILE A 125 0.69 19.48 -2.96
CA ILE A 125 1.14 19.95 -1.64
C ILE A 125 2.67 20.08 -1.61
N VAL A 126 3.40 19.10 -2.16
CA VAL A 126 4.87 19.08 -2.18
C VAL A 126 5.49 20.12 -3.13
N LEU A 127 4.84 20.41 -4.25
CA LEU A 127 5.34 21.35 -5.25
C LEU A 127 5.15 22.80 -4.83
N TYR A 128 4.02 23.13 -4.20
CA TYR A 128 3.61 24.51 -3.97
C TYR A 128 3.71 24.98 -2.52
N LEU A 129 3.79 24.07 -1.55
CA LEU A 129 3.91 24.45 -0.14
C LEU A 129 5.34 24.27 0.40
N PRO A 130 5.85 25.23 1.20
CA PRO A 130 7.09 25.05 1.95
C PRO A 130 6.91 24.00 3.06
N LEU A 131 7.99 23.65 3.77
CA LEU A 131 7.92 22.68 4.87
C LEU A 131 6.80 22.96 5.87
N THR A 132 6.68 24.21 6.33
CA THR A 132 5.62 24.61 7.28
C THR A 132 4.22 24.36 6.71
N GLY A 133 3.98 24.73 5.45
CA GLY A 133 2.69 24.50 4.79
C GLY A 133 2.35 23.02 4.63
N ARG A 134 3.36 22.17 4.35
CA ARG A 134 3.19 20.71 4.25
C ARG A 134 2.86 20.07 5.60
N LEU A 135 3.50 20.55 6.68
CA LEU A 135 3.19 20.11 8.04
C LEU A 135 1.78 20.55 8.48
N ILE A 136 1.39 21.79 8.18
CA ILE A 136 0.02 22.28 8.43
C ILE A 136 -1.00 21.46 7.65
N ALA A 137 -0.76 21.20 6.36
CA ALA A 137 -1.64 20.37 5.55
C ALA A 137 -1.79 18.95 6.14
N ALA A 138 -0.69 18.33 6.59
CA ALA A 138 -0.73 17.04 7.26
C ALA A 138 -1.56 17.08 8.55
N LEU A 139 -1.37 18.09 9.41
CA LEU A 139 -2.14 18.26 10.65
C LEU A 139 -3.63 18.48 10.37
N VAL A 140 -3.97 19.35 9.41
CA VAL A 140 -5.35 19.61 9.02
C VAL A 140 -6.01 18.36 8.45
N LEU A 141 -5.30 17.58 7.62
CA LEU A 141 -5.85 16.34 7.07
C LEU A 141 -6.07 15.28 8.16
N LEU A 142 -5.17 15.15 9.14
CA LEU A 142 -5.35 14.16 10.23
C LEU A 142 -6.42 14.62 11.23
N LEU A 143 -6.31 15.82 11.78
CA LEU A 143 -7.23 16.33 12.80
C LEU A 143 -8.60 16.66 12.20
N GLY A 144 -8.64 17.26 11.01
CA GLY A 144 -9.88 17.51 10.29
C GLY A 144 -10.62 16.23 9.94
N TYR A 145 -9.92 15.19 9.48
CA TYR A 145 -10.53 13.88 9.24
C TYR A 145 -11.10 13.29 10.53
N TRP A 146 -10.33 13.33 11.63
CA TRP A 146 -10.81 12.87 12.93
C TRP A 146 -12.10 13.56 13.36
N LEU A 147 -12.17 14.90 13.24
CA LEU A 147 -13.36 15.69 13.56
C LEU A 147 -14.55 15.38 12.64
N ILE A 148 -14.31 15.16 11.34
CA ILE A 148 -15.36 14.75 10.40
C ILE A 148 -16.00 13.43 10.84
N LEU A 149 -15.21 12.46 11.32
CA LEU A 149 -15.77 11.19 11.78
C LEU A 149 -16.69 11.37 13.00
N GLN A 150 -16.40 12.33 13.89
CA GLN A 150 -17.22 12.63 15.07
C GLN A 150 -18.62 13.18 14.75
N LEU A 151 -18.92 13.48 13.47
CA LEU A 151 -20.26 13.91 13.06
C LEU A 151 -21.29 12.77 13.13
N SER A 152 -20.84 11.51 13.25
CA SER A 152 -21.71 10.37 13.54
C SER A 152 -21.72 10.06 15.03
N ALA A 153 -22.89 9.66 15.56
CA ALA A 153 -23.06 9.24 16.94
C ALA A 153 -22.26 7.97 17.29
N ASP A 154 -21.99 7.14 16.29
CA ASP A 154 -21.13 5.96 16.42
C ASP A 154 -20.04 6.01 15.31
N PRO A 155 -19.01 6.85 15.51
CA PRO A 155 -18.11 7.30 14.45
C PRO A 155 -17.20 6.20 13.91
N TYR A 156 -17.00 5.14 14.70
CA TYR A 156 -16.02 4.10 14.42
C TYR A 156 -16.63 2.74 14.16
N SER A 157 -17.96 2.59 14.17
CA SER A 157 -18.59 1.34 13.76
C SER A 157 -18.71 1.22 12.25
N LEU A 158 -18.79 -0.02 11.79
CA LEU A 158 -18.92 -0.33 10.37
C LEU A 158 -20.20 0.27 9.76
N GLU A 159 -21.32 0.20 10.48
CA GLU A 159 -22.64 0.59 9.98
C GLU A 159 -22.84 2.10 9.94
N HIS A 160 -22.42 2.80 11.01
CA HIS A 160 -22.74 4.20 11.24
C HIS A 160 -21.60 5.16 10.92
N SER A 161 -20.42 4.67 10.52
CA SER A 161 -19.29 5.56 10.18
C SER A 161 -19.63 6.55 9.06
N VAL A 162 -19.16 7.79 9.22
CA VAL A 162 -19.28 8.84 8.18
C VAL A 162 -18.58 8.45 6.89
N VAL A 163 -17.50 7.66 6.98
CA VAL A 163 -16.79 7.07 5.82
C VAL A 163 -17.78 6.33 4.93
N ARG A 164 -18.52 5.37 5.50
CA ARG A 164 -19.49 4.58 4.77
C ARG A 164 -20.56 5.46 4.14
N GLN A 165 -21.14 6.38 4.92
CA GLN A 165 -22.23 7.24 4.45
C GLN A 165 -21.82 8.09 3.24
N ILE A 166 -20.65 8.73 3.31
CA ILE A 166 -20.13 9.57 2.21
C ILE A 166 -19.77 8.71 1.00
N ASP A 167 -19.11 7.57 1.20
CA ASP A 167 -18.72 6.70 0.08
C ASP A 167 -19.96 6.15 -0.64
N LEU A 168 -21.01 5.77 0.09
CA LEU A 168 -22.28 5.33 -0.50
C LEU A 168 -23.02 6.45 -1.22
N LEU A 169 -23.01 7.67 -0.69
CA LEU A 169 -23.62 8.83 -1.35
C LEU A 169 -22.93 9.15 -2.70
N LEU A 170 -21.60 9.07 -2.74
CA LEU A 170 -20.81 9.46 -3.91
C LEU A 170 -20.68 8.36 -4.95
N LEU A 171 -20.58 7.10 -4.51
CA LEU A 171 -20.29 5.96 -5.38
C LEU A 171 -21.52 5.07 -5.60
N GLY A 172 -22.46 5.03 -4.66
CA GLY A 172 -23.55 4.06 -4.65
C GLY A 172 -23.16 2.68 -4.13
N GLU A 173 -24.14 1.94 -3.60
CA GLU A 173 -23.93 0.63 -2.95
C GLU A 173 -23.42 -0.46 -3.90
N ASN A 174 -23.63 -0.32 -5.20
CA ASN A 174 -23.20 -1.30 -6.20
C ASN A 174 -21.72 -1.17 -6.56
N HIS A 175 -21.10 -0.05 -6.22
CA HIS A 175 -19.74 0.27 -6.64
C HIS A 175 -18.72 0.16 -5.49
N VAL A 176 -19.13 -0.34 -4.33
CA VAL A 176 -18.27 -0.51 -3.14
C VAL A 176 -18.11 -1.98 -2.76
N TRP A 177 -17.05 -2.29 -2.02
CA TRP A 177 -16.82 -3.63 -1.49
C TRP A 177 -17.91 -4.08 -0.50
N ARG A 178 -18.12 -5.40 -0.38
CA ARG A 178 -19.14 -6.02 0.50
C ARG A 178 -18.61 -7.12 1.41
N GLY A 179 -17.28 -7.21 1.58
CA GLY A 179 -16.66 -8.36 2.26
C GLY A 179 -16.80 -8.39 3.79
N LYS A 180 -17.49 -7.41 4.40
CA LYS A 180 -17.87 -7.42 5.82
C LYS A 180 -19.38 -7.60 6.02
N GLY A 181 -20.08 -8.16 5.03
CA GLY A 181 -21.52 -8.44 5.10
C GLY A 181 -22.41 -7.26 4.71
N ILE A 182 -21.88 -6.03 4.69
CA ILE A 182 -22.58 -4.82 4.23
C ILE A 182 -21.75 -4.05 3.19
N ALA A 183 -22.40 -3.16 2.45
CA ALA A 183 -21.74 -2.25 1.51
C ALA A 183 -20.83 -1.25 2.24
N PHE A 184 -19.52 -1.42 2.13
CA PHE A 184 -18.49 -0.62 2.76
C PHE A 184 -17.14 -0.82 2.07
N ASP A 185 -16.47 0.27 1.68
CA ASP A 185 -15.16 0.19 1.03
C ASP A 185 -14.03 0.73 1.91
N PRO A 186 -13.03 -0.10 2.29
CA PRO A 186 -11.87 0.39 3.03
C PRO A 186 -10.97 1.31 2.22
N GLU A 187 -11.10 1.29 0.88
CA GLU A 187 -10.35 2.09 -0.08
C GLU A 187 -11.13 3.29 -0.62
N GLY A 188 -12.24 3.67 0.03
CA GLY A 188 -13.14 4.76 -0.39
C GLY A 188 -12.55 6.18 -0.39
N ILE A 189 -13.40 7.15 -0.76
CA ILE A 189 -13.01 8.54 -1.05
C ILE A 189 -12.65 9.26 0.24
N LEU A 190 -13.51 9.21 1.27
CA LEU A 190 -13.28 9.99 2.49
C LEU A 190 -12.04 9.50 3.25
N SER A 191 -11.89 8.18 3.37
CA SER A 191 -10.74 7.54 4.02
C SER A 191 -9.43 7.67 3.21
N THR A 192 -9.47 8.24 1.99
CA THR A 192 -8.27 8.60 1.23
C THR A 192 -7.59 9.87 1.76
N LEU A 193 -8.29 10.77 2.45
CA LEU A 193 -7.71 11.99 3.04
C LEU A 193 -6.50 11.73 3.95
N PRO A 194 -6.60 10.89 5.00
CA PRO A 194 -5.46 10.57 5.86
C PRO A 194 -4.35 9.81 5.11
N SER A 195 -4.67 9.09 4.03
CA SER A 195 -3.68 8.38 3.22
C SER A 195 -2.72 9.32 2.46
N ILE A 196 -3.17 10.55 2.13
CA ILE A 196 -2.31 11.62 1.58
C ILE A 196 -1.17 11.93 2.55
N VAL A 197 -1.47 11.96 3.86
CA VAL A 197 -0.48 12.25 4.89
C VAL A 197 0.58 11.17 4.97
N GLN A 198 0.22 9.90 4.75
CA GLN A 198 1.18 8.80 4.65
C GLN A 198 2.21 9.02 3.53
N VAL A 199 1.74 9.49 2.36
CA VAL A 199 2.60 9.85 1.22
C VAL A 199 3.47 11.06 1.57
N LEU A 200 2.92 12.10 2.21
CA LEU A 200 3.67 13.27 2.65
C LEU A 200 4.78 12.92 3.65
N ILE A 201 4.49 12.03 4.61
CA ILE A 201 5.49 11.55 5.57
C ILE A 201 6.63 10.84 4.82
N GLY A 202 6.32 9.89 3.93
CA GLY A 202 7.33 9.19 3.14
C GLY A 202 8.23 10.14 2.34
N PHE A 203 7.64 11.20 1.78
CA PHE A 203 8.36 12.27 1.10
C PHE A 203 9.29 13.04 2.05
N GLU A 204 8.80 13.52 3.20
CA GLU A 204 9.59 14.35 4.12
C GLU A 204 10.75 13.58 4.75
N ILE A 205 10.50 12.34 5.18
CA ILE A 205 11.53 11.47 5.76
C ILE A 205 12.65 11.24 4.74
N THR A 206 12.30 10.91 3.50
CA THR A 206 13.26 10.66 2.43
C THR A 206 13.99 11.95 2.02
N ARG A 207 13.28 13.08 1.94
CA ARG A 207 13.88 14.38 1.62
C ARG A 207 14.92 14.76 2.66
N TYR A 208 14.58 14.65 3.95
CA TYR A 208 15.48 14.97 5.06
C TYR A 208 16.72 14.06 5.03
N LEU A 209 16.52 12.76 4.85
CA LEU A 209 17.61 11.78 4.77
C LEU A 209 18.55 12.05 3.58
N VAL A 210 18.01 12.35 2.41
CA VAL A 210 18.80 12.63 1.19
C VAL A 210 19.54 13.95 1.31
N ALA A 211 18.91 14.99 1.86
CA ALA A 211 19.49 16.33 1.98
C ALA A 211 20.52 16.45 3.11
N ALA A 212 20.49 15.58 4.13
CA ALA A 212 21.39 15.68 5.26
C ALA A 212 22.87 15.46 4.88
N GLU A 213 23.75 16.35 5.34
CA GLU A 213 25.20 16.20 5.25
C GLU A 213 25.68 15.06 6.16
N ASN A 214 25.27 15.09 7.44
CA ASN A 214 25.56 14.02 8.39
C ASN A 214 24.45 12.97 8.39
N LYS A 215 24.65 11.90 7.60
CA LYS A 215 23.70 10.78 7.49
C LYS A 215 23.43 10.09 8.82
N ASN A 216 24.43 9.97 9.70
CA ASN A 216 24.27 9.32 11.01
C ASN A 216 23.38 10.15 11.95
N HIS A 217 23.58 11.46 11.99
CA HIS A 217 22.71 12.36 12.77
C HIS A 217 21.27 12.31 12.23
N ALA A 218 21.10 12.40 10.90
CA ALA A 218 19.78 12.32 10.29
C ALA A 218 19.06 11.01 10.61
N GLN A 219 19.75 9.87 10.52
CA GLN A 219 19.16 8.57 10.89
C GLN A 219 18.73 8.52 12.36
N LYS A 220 19.50 9.11 13.29
CA LYS A 220 19.11 9.19 14.71
C LYS A 220 17.87 10.06 14.92
N MET A 221 17.82 11.24 14.29
CA MET A 221 16.65 12.11 14.36
C MET A 221 15.40 11.46 13.77
N LEU A 222 15.54 10.76 12.65
CA LEU A 222 14.45 10.01 12.03
C LEU A 222 14.00 8.82 12.88
N LEU A 223 14.91 8.16 13.60
CA LEU A 223 14.55 7.10 14.54
C LEU A 223 13.70 7.65 15.68
N VAL A 224 14.10 8.79 16.26
CA VAL A 224 13.32 9.48 17.30
C VAL A 224 11.94 9.87 16.76
N ALA A 225 11.88 10.46 15.56
CA ALA A 225 10.61 10.81 14.93
C ALA A 225 9.73 9.58 14.68
N GLY A 226 10.28 8.48 14.17
CA GLY A 226 9.55 7.23 13.93
C GLY A 226 8.98 6.64 15.21
N VAL A 227 9.78 6.58 16.28
CA VAL A 227 9.34 6.13 17.62
C VAL A 227 8.27 7.06 18.19
N ALA A 228 8.43 8.37 18.07
CA ALA A 228 7.44 9.34 18.53
C ALA A 228 6.10 9.17 17.79
N MET A 229 6.13 8.92 16.47
CA MET A 229 4.92 8.67 15.69
C MET A 229 4.19 7.38 16.11
N VAL A 230 4.94 6.31 16.37
CA VAL A 230 4.38 5.08 16.94
C VAL A 230 3.72 5.37 18.29
N ALA A 231 4.43 6.06 19.20
CA ALA A 231 3.91 6.41 20.52
C ALA A 231 2.64 7.26 20.44
N ILE A 232 2.62 8.30 19.60
CA ILE A 232 1.43 9.15 19.41
C ILE A 232 0.27 8.33 18.85
N GLY A 233 0.51 7.45 17.86
CA GLY A 233 -0.53 6.57 17.32
C GLY A 233 -1.14 5.65 18.38
N LEU A 234 -0.31 5.09 19.26
CA LEU A 234 -0.75 4.23 20.37
C LEU A 234 -1.47 5.02 21.48
N ILE A 235 -1.00 6.22 21.83
CA ILE A 235 -1.64 7.10 22.81
C ILE A 235 -3.00 7.60 22.30
N TRP A 236 -3.13 7.82 20.99
CA TRP A 236 -4.37 8.26 20.37
C TRP A 236 -5.38 7.12 20.20
N HIS A 237 -4.93 5.85 20.14
CA HIS A 237 -5.78 4.66 19.94
C HIS A 237 -7.05 4.61 20.80
N PRO A 238 -7.04 4.91 22.12
CA PRO A 238 -8.25 4.86 22.94
C PRO A 238 -9.33 5.86 22.52
N PHE A 239 -8.95 6.98 21.90
CA PHE A 239 -9.87 8.05 21.47
C PHE A 239 -10.17 8.00 19.96
N PHE A 240 -9.20 7.50 19.18
CA PHE A 240 -9.32 7.28 17.75
C PHE A 240 -8.71 5.91 17.42
N PRO A 241 -9.53 4.85 17.35
CA PRO A 241 -9.06 3.48 17.22
C PRO A 241 -8.12 3.33 16.04
N ILE A 242 -7.02 2.60 16.25
CA ILE A 242 -6.18 2.12 15.16
C ILE A 242 -7.07 1.21 14.31
N ASN A 243 -7.42 1.67 13.13
CA ASN A 243 -8.31 0.96 12.23
C ASN A 243 -7.89 1.24 10.77
N LYS A 244 -7.52 0.16 10.07
CA LYS A 244 -7.14 0.16 8.66
C LYS A 244 -8.33 0.46 7.76
N TYR A 245 -9.48 -0.15 8.02
CA TYR A 245 -10.68 -0.02 7.19
C TYR A 245 -11.18 1.42 7.12
N LEU A 246 -11.11 2.15 8.24
CA LEU A 246 -11.41 3.58 8.31
C LEU A 246 -10.18 4.47 8.05
N TRP A 247 -9.02 3.89 7.74
CA TRP A 247 -7.75 4.59 7.53
C TRP A 247 -7.45 5.70 8.56
N THR A 248 -7.70 5.40 9.83
CA THR A 248 -7.67 6.36 10.94
C THR A 248 -6.31 7.07 11.10
N SER A 249 -6.32 8.29 11.67
CA SER A 249 -5.09 9.07 11.84
C SER A 249 -4.11 8.41 12.81
N SER A 250 -4.59 7.74 13.84
CA SER A 250 -3.78 6.91 14.74
C SER A 250 -3.09 5.77 13.98
N PHE A 251 -3.80 5.10 13.06
CA PHE A 251 -3.25 4.10 12.15
C PHE A 251 -2.20 4.68 11.20
N VAL A 252 -2.40 5.88 10.65
CA VAL A 252 -1.41 6.56 9.79
C VAL A 252 -0.11 6.82 10.55
N LEU A 253 -0.18 7.34 11.77
CA LEU A 253 1.00 7.63 12.58
C LEU A 253 1.73 6.35 13.01
N LEU A 254 0.99 5.35 13.48
CA LEU A 254 1.55 4.05 13.84
C LEU A 254 2.32 3.44 12.65
N THR A 255 1.64 3.26 11.52
CA THR A 255 2.20 2.56 10.38
C THR A 255 3.32 3.35 9.70
N SER A 256 3.22 4.68 9.65
CA SER A 256 4.33 5.52 9.18
C SER A 256 5.54 5.46 10.10
N GLY A 257 5.34 5.47 11.43
CA GLY A 257 6.43 5.36 12.39
C GLY A 257 7.18 4.04 12.25
N VAL A 258 6.44 2.93 12.10
CA VAL A 258 7.04 1.62 11.81
C VAL A 258 7.73 1.62 10.45
N ALA A 259 7.16 2.25 9.41
CA ALA A 259 7.79 2.37 8.09
C ALA A 259 9.16 3.06 8.18
N VAL A 260 9.28 4.14 8.97
CA VAL A 260 10.54 4.84 9.23
C VAL A 260 11.56 3.91 9.91
N ILE A 261 11.14 3.19 10.95
CA ILE A 261 12.01 2.26 11.68
C ILE A 261 12.51 1.14 10.75
N VAL A 262 11.62 0.55 9.95
CA VAL A 262 11.97 -0.49 8.97
C VAL A 262 12.94 0.05 7.92
N LEU A 263 12.69 1.25 7.37
CA LEU A 263 13.60 1.88 6.42
C LEU A 263 15.00 2.07 7.01
N LEU A 264 15.09 2.57 8.24
CA LEU A 264 16.37 2.76 8.94
C LEU A 264 17.07 1.43 9.23
N ALA A 265 16.33 0.40 9.61
CA ALA A 265 16.86 -0.95 9.80
C ALA A 265 17.44 -1.48 8.48
N LEU A 266 16.71 -1.35 7.37
CA LEU A 266 17.19 -1.77 6.05
C LEU A 266 18.49 -1.05 5.67
N ILE A 267 18.57 0.28 5.86
CA ILE A 267 19.80 1.07 5.61
C ILE A 267 20.99 0.53 6.42
N ARG A 268 20.77 0.07 7.66
CA ARG A 268 21.83 -0.53 8.48
C ARG A 268 22.23 -1.91 7.98
N LEU A 269 21.26 -2.74 7.59
CA LEU A 269 21.51 -4.08 7.07
C LEU A 269 22.31 -4.07 5.77
N GLU A 270 22.20 -3.02 4.93
CA GLU A 270 22.97 -2.90 3.68
C GLU A 270 24.49 -2.96 3.90
N ASN A 271 24.95 -2.45 5.05
CA ASN A 271 26.37 -2.40 5.40
C ASN A 271 26.89 -3.75 5.92
N ILE A 272 26.01 -4.72 6.20
CA ILE A 272 26.38 -6.03 6.75
C ILE A 272 26.49 -7.04 5.59
N ALA A 273 27.70 -7.56 5.37
CA ALA A 273 28.00 -8.43 4.22
C ALA A 273 27.06 -9.65 4.11
N ALA A 274 26.71 -10.26 5.24
CA ALA A 274 25.82 -11.44 5.30
C ALA A 274 24.43 -11.20 4.70
N PHE A 275 23.93 -9.96 4.72
CA PHE A 275 22.58 -9.63 4.22
C PHE A 275 22.57 -9.14 2.76
N ARG A 276 23.73 -8.83 2.15
CA ARG A 276 23.78 -8.23 0.80
C ARG A 276 23.07 -9.06 -0.26
N GLY A 277 23.23 -10.38 -0.25
CA GLY A 277 22.57 -11.27 -1.21
C GLY A 277 21.05 -11.25 -1.10
N VAL A 278 20.54 -11.33 0.13
CA VAL A 278 19.09 -11.29 0.42
C VAL A 278 18.50 -9.93 0.05
N LEU A 279 19.14 -8.84 0.47
CA LEU A 279 18.69 -7.49 0.14
C LEU A 279 18.67 -7.28 -1.37
N HIS A 280 19.71 -7.72 -2.09
CA HIS A 280 19.72 -7.66 -3.54
C HIS A 280 18.55 -8.42 -4.18
N ALA A 281 18.26 -9.64 -3.72
CA ALA A 281 17.11 -10.42 -4.18
C ALA A 281 15.78 -9.67 -3.94
N LEU A 282 15.65 -8.95 -2.84
CA LEU A 282 14.47 -8.13 -2.54
C LEU A 282 14.38 -6.86 -3.39
N THR A 283 15.46 -6.37 -3.99
CA THR A 283 15.37 -5.23 -4.92
C THR A 283 14.68 -5.59 -6.24
N LEU A 284 14.67 -6.87 -6.64
CA LEU A 284 14.22 -7.28 -7.98
C LEU A 284 12.73 -6.96 -8.20
N PRO A 285 11.80 -7.38 -7.33
CA PRO A 285 10.39 -7.02 -7.47
C PRO A 285 10.17 -5.50 -7.35
N GLY A 286 11.01 -4.82 -6.57
CA GLY A 286 10.96 -3.37 -6.36
C GLY A 286 11.28 -2.53 -7.60
N LYS A 287 11.92 -3.10 -8.63
CA LYS A 287 12.21 -2.44 -9.92
C LYS A 287 10.97 -2.29 -10.82
N ASN A 288 10.03 -3.24 -10.73
CA ASN A 288 8.81 -3.30 -11.55
C ASN A 288 7.54 -3.48 -10.70
N PRO A 289 7.32 -2.65 -9.67
CA PRO A 289 6.37 -2.95 -8.59
C PRO A 289 4.91 -2.99 -9.05
N LEU A 290 4.49 -2.02 -9.88
CA LEU A 290 3.12 -1.95 -10.39
C LEU A 290 2.81 -3.11 -11.32
N PHE A 291 3.75 -3.46 -12.20
CA PHE A 291 3.59 -4.58 -13.13
C PHE A 291 3.46 -5.91 -12.39
N ILE A 292 4.38 -6.19 -11.45
CA ILE A 292 4.36 -7.44 -10.68
C ILE A 292 3.09 -7.53 -9.81
N TYR A 293 2.61 -6.41 -9.25
CA TYR A 293 1.33 -6.38 -8.55
C TYR A 293 0.13 -6.67 -9.46
N ALA A 294 0.06 -6.00 -10.62
CA ALA A 294 -1.03 -6.22 -11.56
C ALA A 294 -1.02 -7.68 -12.06
N LEU A 295 0.16 -8.21 -12.38
CA LEU A 295 0.34 -9.58 -12.81
C LEU A 295 -0.08 -10.59 -11.75
N SER A 296 0.23 -10.35 -10.47
CA SER A 296 -0.15 -11.28 -9.39
C SER A 296 -1.67 -11.38 -9.23
N ILE A 297 -2.39 -10.26 -9.35
CA ILE A 297 -3.86 -10.24 -9.33
C ILE A 297 -4.45 -10.94 -10.55
N LEU A 298 -3.94 -10.63 -11.74
CA LEU A 298 -4.39 -11.27 -12.98
C LEU A 298 -4.15 -12.78 -12.93
N TRP A 299 -2.97 -13.20 -12.46
CA TRP A 299 -2.64 -14.60 -12.26
C TRP A 299 -3.60 -15.28 -11.29
N ALA A 300 -3.81 -14.70 -10.10
CA ALA A 300 -4.73 -15.25 -9.11
C ALA A 300 -6.16 -15.42 -9.65
N LYS A 301 -6.70 -14.40 -10.33
CA LYS A 301 -8.01 -14.47 -10.96
C LYS A 301 -8.08 -15.47 -12.12
N THR A 302 -7.02 -15.58 -12.92
CA THR A 302 -6.95 -16.53 -14.03
C THR A 302 -6.96 -17.98 -13.55
N MET A 303 -6.31 -18.28 -12.41
CA MET A 303 -6.36 -19.62 -11.81
C MET A 303 -7.79 -20.05 -11.45
N TYR A 304 -8.69 -19.11 -11.16
CA TYR A 304 -10.11 -19.43 -10.92
C TYR A 304 -10.89 -19.74 -12.21
N LEU A 305 -10.41 -19.30 -13.38
CA LEU A 305 -11.08 -19.49 -14.67
C LEU A 305 -10.76 -20.82 -15.34
N ILE A 306 -9.65 -21.47 -14.96
CA ILE A 306 -9.19 -22.71 -15.60
C ILE A 306 -9.88 -23.89 -14.90
N PRO A 307 -10.78 -24.62 -15.57
CA PRO A 307 -11.43 -25.79 -14.97
C PRO A 307 -10.49 -27.01 -14.95
N VAL A 308 -10.43 -27.70 -13.82
CA VAL A 308 -9.67 -28.94 -13.64
C VAL A 308 -10.51 -29.91 -12.80
N GLY A 309 -11.02 -30.98 -13.43
CA GLY A 309 -11.73 -32.05 -12.72
C GLY A 309 -12.95 -31.60 -11.92
N GLY A 310 -13.73 -30.63 -12.44
CA GLY A 310 -14.95 -30.13 -11.80
C GLY A 310 -14.77 -28.98 -10.80
N GLN A 311 -13.54 -28.53 -10.56
CA GLN A 311 -13.21 -27.36 -9.74
C GLN A 311 -12.27 -26.41 -10.49
N SER A 312 -11.96 -25.24 -9.94
CA SER A 312 -10.96 -24.36 -10.57
C SER A 312 -9.53 -24.84 -10.33
N PHE A 313 -8.58 -24.43 -11.18
CA PHE A 313 -7.16 -24.72 -10.99
C PHE A 313 -6.64 -24.18 -9.65
N TYR A 314 -7.14 -23.04 -9.19
CA TYR A 314 -6.84 -22.50 -7.85
C TYR A 314 -7.20 -23.50 -6.75
N GLN A 315 -8.44 -24.01 -6.78
CA GLN A 315 -8.95 -24.97 -5.79
C GLN A 315 -8.25 -26.31 -5.91
N TRP A 316 -8.04 -26.79 -7.14
CA TRP A 316 -7.34 -28.03 -7.42
C TRP A 316 -5.91 -28.00 -6.89
N LEU A 317 -5.17 -26.93 -7.13
CA LEU A 317 -3.78 -26.80 -6.66
C LEU A 317 -3.71 -26.77 -5.13
N PHE A 318 -4.61 -26.06 -4.46
CA PHE A 318 -4.73 -26.12 -3.00
C PHE A 318 -5.07 -27.54 -2.50
N ALA A 319 -5.97 -28.25 -3.17
CA ALA A 319 -6.33 -29.63 -2.83
C ALA A 319 -5.14 -30.58 -3.00
N GLN A 320 -4.34 -30.44 -4.06
CA GLN A 320 -3.13 -31.25 -4.25
C GLN A 320 -2.11 -31.01 -3.14
N LEU A 321 -1.88 -29.76 -2.75
CA LEU A 321 -0.98 -29.45 -1.63
C LEU A 321 -1.50 -30.02 -0.30
N SER A 322 -2.83 -30.08 -0.14
CA SER A 322 -3.47 -30.64 1.05
C SER A 322 -3.39 -32.17 1.14
N LEU A 323 -2.96 -32.86 0.08
CA LEU A 323 -2.63 -34.29 0.14
C LEU A 323 -1.31 -34.56 0.88
N VAL A 324 -0.41 -33.58 0.90
CA VAL A 324 0.94 -33.70 1.46
C VAL A 324 1.10 -32.91 2.75
N PHE A 325 0.44 -31.75 2.86
CA PHE A 325 0.52 -30.86 4.01
C PHE A 325 -0.82 -30.76 4.74
N SER A 326 -0.78 -30.40 6.03
CA SER A 326 -2.00 -29.97 6.74
C SER A 326 -2.65 -28.78 6.02
N PRO A 327 -3.98 -28.58 6.10
CA PRO A 327 -4.66 -27.50 5.37
C PRO A 327 -4.05 -26.11 5.58
N LEU A 328 -3.60 -25.83 6.81
CA LEU A 328 -2.91 -24.58 7.15
C LEU A 328 -1.56 -24.43 6.45
N ASN A 329 -0.75 -25.49 6.42
CA ASN A 329 0.54 -25.50 5.75
C ASN A 329 0.40 -25.54 4.22
N ALA A 330 -0.62 -26.23 3.70
CA ALA A 330 -0.96 -26.23 2.28
C ALA A 330 -1.31 -24.82 1.80
N SER A 331 -2.11 -24.09 2.58
CA SER A 331 -2.50 -22.71 2.26
C SER A 331 -1.30 -21.75 2.27
N LEU A 332 -0.42 -21.88 3.25
CA LEU A 332 0.83 -21.11 3.31
C LEU A 332 1.77 -21.48 2.14
N CYS A 333 1.94 -22.77 1.85
CA CYS A 333 2.75 -23.26 0.73
C CYS A 333 2.23 -22.70 -0.60
N PHE A 334 0.92 -22.73 -0.82
CA PHE A 334 0.27 -22.14 -1.98
C PHE A 334 0.63 -20.65 -2.14
N ALA A 335 0.51 -19.88 -1.05
CA ALA A 335 0.83 -18.45 -1.08
C ALA A 335 2.33 -18.22 -1.38
N LEU A 336 3.23 -19.00 -0.77
CA LEU A 336 4.68 -18.94 -1.01
C LEU A 336 5.05 -19.31 -2.45
N LEU A 337 4.35 -20.27 -3.08
CA LEU A 337 4.54 -20.61 -4.49
C LEU A 337 4.18 -19.45 -5.40
N ASN A 338 3.09 -18.73 -5.10
CA ASN A 338 2.72 -17.52 -5.86
C ASN A 338 3.74 -16.40 -5.67
N VAL A 339 4.26 -16.20 -4.45
CA VAL A 339 5.35 -15.25 -4.17
C VAL A 339 6.61 -15.63 -4.96
N ALA A 340 7.01 -16.90 -4.94
CA ALA A 340 8.18 -17.40 -5.66
C ALA A 340 8.03 -17.21 -7.18
N LEU A 341 6.85 -17.51 -7.73
CA LEU A 341 6.54 -17.29 -9.14
C LEU A 341 6.71 -15.80 -9.52
N MET A 342 6.10 -14.89 -8.76
CA MET A 342 6.20 -13.45 -9.04
C MET A 342 7.63 -12.93 -8.88
N TRP A 343 8.38 -13.47 -7.92
CA TRP A 343 9.81 -13.17 -7.78
C TRP A 343 10.62 -13.67 -8.98
N LEU A 344 10.35 -14.87 -9.49
CA LEU A 344 10.99 -15.40 -10.70
C LEU A 344 10.71 -14.55 -11.93
N VAL A 345 9.49 -14.04 -12.09
CA VAL A 345 9.17 -13.07 -13.16
C VAL A 345 9.98 -11.79 -12.99
N ALA A 346 10.06 -11.24 -11.77
CA ALA A 346 10.85 -10.05 -11.49
C ALA A 346 12.34 -10.27 -11.78
N TRP A 347 12.88 -11.43 -11.43
CA TRP A 347 14.24 -11.84 -11.75
C TRP A 347 14.47 -11.95 -13.26
N TRP A 348 13.54 -12.56 -14.00
CA TRP A 348 13.62 -12.66 -15.46
C TRP A 348 13.62 -11.27 -16.13
N LEU A 349 12.74 -10.36 -15.69
CA LEU A 349 12.72 -8.97 -16.18
C LEU A 349 14.07 -8.28 -15.93
N ASP A 350 14.66 -8.47 -14.76
CA ASP A 350 15.96 -7.88 -14.42
C ASP A 350 17.10 -8.44 -15.29
N ARG A 351 17.12 -9.75 -15.53
CA ARG A 351 18.09 -10.40 -16.45
C ARG A 351 17.98 -9.86 -17.87
N LYS A 352 16.77 -9.48 -18.30
CA LYS A 352 16.50 -8.85 -19.60
C LYS A 352 16.64 -7.32 -19.58
N LYS A 353 16.97 -6.71 -18.43
CA LYS A 353 17.08 -5.26 -18.23
C LYS A 353 15.77 -4.51 -18.57
N ILE A 354 14.62 -5.14 -18.37
CA ILE A 354 13.30 -4.57 -18.66
C ILE A 354 12.81 -3.79 -17.43
N ILE A 355 12.46 -2.53 -17.65
CA ILE A 355 11.83 -1.66 -16.66
C ILE A 355 10.50 -1.15 -17.23
N ILE A 356 9.40 -1.47 -16.54
CA ILE A 356 8.03 -1.07 -16.87
C ILE A 356 7.61 -0.03 -15.83
N ALA A 357 7.43 1.20 -16.28
CA ALA A 357 7.03 2.34 -15.44
C ALA A 357 6.01 3.22 -16.17
N LEU A 358 5.20 3.95 -15.40
CA LEU A 358 4.21 4.92 -15.87
C LEU A 358 4.72 6.35 -15.85
#